data_AF-A0A4V1XT55-F1
#
_entry.id   AF-A0A4V1XT55-F1
#
_cell.length_a   1.000
_cell.length_b   1.000
_cell.length_c   1.000
_cell.angle_alpha   90.00
_cell.angle_beta   90.00
_cell.angle_gamma   90.00
#
_symmetry.space_group_name_H-M   'P 1'
#
loop_
_entity.id
_entity.type
_entity.pdbx_description
1 polymer ?
#
loop_
_entity_poly.entity_id
_entity_poly.type
_entity_poly.pdbx_seq_one_letter_code
_entity_poly.pdbx_strand_id
1 'polypeptide(L)'
;MHALSSLIVFLAPLGSLAAPARDPAVGALCARQRLQQPPPCVRVTPEPSPAETEARFDKFANAFLVTKNITEAFLYITEDYINHNPFAENGAKSAWDILSPIWGSQSITVLRTKFEGNQGWLNYRSSFGTIVDRFRWEGGCIAEHGEVFPEN
;
A
#
# COMPACT_ATOMS: atom_id res chain seq x y z
N MET A 1 12.85 -15.98 -92.41
CA MET A 1 13.67 -14.76 -92.33
C MET A 1 12.74 -13.56 -92.36
N HIS A 2 12.49 -12.91 -91.23
CA HIS A 2 12.20 -11.47 -91.11
C HIS A 2 12.25 -11.09 -89.63
N ALA A 3 12.70 -9.88 -89.40
CA ALA A 3 13.34 -9.42 -88.20
C ALA A 3 12.47 -8.43 -87.42
N LEU A 4 12.85 -8.26 -86.15
CA LEU A 4 12.73 -7.05 -85.33
C LEU A 4 11.32 -6.54 -84.97
N SER A 5 11.02 -6.57 -83.67
CA SER A 5 10.74 -5.31 -82.97
C SER A 5 11.00 -5.46 -81.47
N SER A 6 11.81 -4.55 -80.94
CA SER A 6 12.28 -4.50 -79.56
C SER A 6 11.24 -3.86 -78.64
N LEU A 7 11.13 -4.35 -77.40
CA LEU A 7 10.74 -3.49 -76.27
C LEU A 7 11.43 -3.97 -74.99
N ILE A 8 12.40 -3.17 -74.53
CA ILE A 8 13.05 -3.32 -73.22
C ILE A 8 12.18 -2.54 -72.22
N VAL A 9 11.67 -3.22 -71.20
CA VAL A 9 11.08 -2.58 -70.02
C VAL A 9 11.99 -2.86 -68.83
N PHE A 10 12.58 -1.79 -68.30
CA PHE A 10 13.36 -1.79 -67.07
C PHE A 10 12.45 -2.09 -65.87
N LEU A 11 12.64 -3.24 -65.22
CA LEU A 11 12.06 -3.53 -63.90
C LEU A 11 13.09 -3.17 -62.83
N ALA A 12 12.81 -2.09 -62.10
CA ALA A 12 13.56 -1.71 -60.90
C ALA A 12 13.34 -2.74 -59.78
N PRO A 13 14.35 -3.06 -58.94
CA PRO A 13 14.16 -3.92 -57.80
C PRO A 13 13.44 -3.15 -56.68
N LEU A 14 12.24 -3.58 -56.32
CA LEU A 14 11.57 -3.18 -55.09
C LEU A 14 12.34 -3.76 -53.90
N GLY A 15 13.19 -2.93 -53.28
CA GLY A 15 13.75 -3.24 -51.97
C GLY A 15 12.66 -3.17 -50.91
N SER A 16 12.15 -4.33 -50.47
CA SER A 16 11.31 -4.42 -49.28
C SER A 16 12.17 -4.21 -48.03
N LEU A 17 12.12 -3.00 -47.47
CA LEU A 17 12.52 -2.74 -46.09
C LEU A 17 11.42 -3.31 -45.18
N ALA A 18 11.61 -4.53 -44.68
CA ALA A 18 10.81 -5.06 -43.58
C ALA A 18 11.22 -4.33 -42.29
N ALA A 19 10.40 -3.39 -41.83
CA ALA A 19 10.50 -2.86 -40.48
C ALA A 19 10.16 -3.97 -39.47
N PRO A 20 10.88 -4.10 -38.35
CA PRO A 20 10.49 -5.06 -37.32
C PRO A 20 9.11 -4.68 -36.79
N ALA A 21 8.18 -5.62 -36.87
CA ALA A 21 6.89 -5.51 -36.21
C ALA A 21 7.15 -5.32 -34.71
N ARG A 22 6.63 -4.24 -34.15
CA ARG A 22 6.65 -4.00 -32.71
C ARG A 22 5.86 -5.14 -32.05
N ASP A 23 6.52 -5.89 -31.19
CA ASP A 23 5.89 -6.92 -30.37
C ASP A 23 4.69 -6.32 -29.61
N PRO A 24 3.48 -6.91 -29.70
CA PRO A 24 2.34 -6.50 -28.88
C PRO A 24 2.50 -6.86 -27.39
N ALA A 25 3.65 -7.43 -27.00
CA ALA A 25 3.98 -7.76 -25.60
C ALA A 25 4.22 -6.54 -24.70
N VAL A 26 4.16 -5.32 -25.23
CA VAL A 26 4.18 -4.07 -24.44
C VAL A 26 2.78 -3.68 -23.92
N GLY A 27 1.81 -4.58 -24.04
CA GLY A 27 0.51 -4.48 -23.40
C GLY A 27 0.58 -4.78 -21.89
N ALA A 28 0.90 -3.75 -21.11
CA ALA A 28 0.53 -3.61 -19.71
C ALA A 28 0.93 -4.77 -18.77
N LEU A 29 2.18 -4.75 -18.33
CA LEU A 29 2.66 -5.26 -17.03
C LEU A 29 2.01 -4.55 -15.81
N CYS A 30 0.72 -4.19 -15.88
CA CYS A 30 -0.05 -3.74 -14.72
C CYS A 30 -0.73 -4.91 -14.03
N ALA A 31 -0.02 -6.03 -13.86
CA ALA A 31 -0.22 -6.78 -12.65
C ALA A 31 0.31 -5.90 -11.51
N ARG A 32 -0.56 -5.09 -10.89
CA ARG A 32 -0.29 -4.60 -9.54
C ARG A 32 0.08 -5.84 -8.74
N GLN A 33 1.36 -6.03 -8.45
CA GLN A 33 1.78 -7.10 -7.57
C GLN A 33 0.98 -6.90 -6.28
N ARG A 34 0.14 -7.89 -5.93
CA ARG A 34 -0.58 -7.86 -4.67
C ARG A 34 0.48 -7.72 -3.59
N LEU A 35 0.37 -6.67 -2.79
CA LEU A 35 1.27 -6.50 -1.66
C LEU A 35 1.16 -7.75 -0.79
N GLN A 36 2.30 -8.29 -0.37
CA GLN A 36 2.34 -9.36 0.62
C GLN A 36 2.31 -8.74 2.01
N GLN A 37 1.47 -9.29 2.89
CA GLN A 37 1.44 -8.86 4.28
C GLN A 37 2.82 -9.08 4.91
N PRO A 38 3.37 -8.10 5.64
CA PRO A 38 4.61 -8.31 6.38
C PRO A 38 4.39 -9.31 7.53
N PRO A 39 5.47 -9.86 8.11
CA PRO A 39 5.37 -10.60 9.37
C PRO A 39 4.68 -9.76 10.46
N PRO A 40 3.81 -10.34 11.29
CA PRO A 40 3.16 -9.63 12.38
C PRO A 40 4.18 -9.17 13.42
N CYS A 41 3.84 -8.10 14.13
CA CYS A 41 4.62 -7.63 15.28
C CYS A 41 4.62 -8.69 16.38
N VAL A 42 5.80 -8.97 16.94
CA VAL A 42 5.96 -9.88 18.07
C VAL A 42 6.13 -9.07 19.34
N ARG A 43 5.26 -9.30 20.33
CA ARG A 43 5.31 -8.64 21.64
C ARG A 43 6.62 -8.94 22.36
N VAL A 44 7.21 -7.92 22.97
CA VAL A 44 8.48 -8.00 23.70
C VAL A 44 8.24 -8.19 25.20
N THR A 45 9.11 -8.94 25.88
CA THR A 45 9.11 -9.12 27.34
C THR A 45 10.53 -8.91 27.90
N PRO A 46 10.76 -8.00 28.88
CA PRO A 46 9.75 -7.11 29.47
C PRO A 46 9.17 -6.12 28.46
N GLU A 47 8.01 -5.56 28.77
CA GLU A 47 7.35 -4.57 27.91
C GLU A 47 8.28 -3.35 27.71
N PRO A 48 8.34 -2.76 26.49
CA PRO A 48 9.10 -1.55 26.27
C PRO A 48 8.64 -0.41 27.16
N SER A 49 9.54 0.52 27.45
CA SER A 49 9.18 1.74 28.17
C SER A 49 8.12 2.56 27.41
N PRO A 50 7.39 3.46 28.08
CA PRO A 50 6.42 4.33 27.42
C PRO A 50 7.04 5.14 26.26
N ALA A 51 8.25 5.67 26.44
CA ALA A 51 8.94 6.43 25.40
C ALA A 51 9.34 5.57 24.19
N GLU A 52 9.73 4.30 24.40
CA GLU A 52 10.03 3.38 23.30
C GLU A 52 8.76 2.98 22.54
N THR A 53 7.64 2.84 23.25
CA THR A 53 6.34 2.55 22.63
C THR A 53 5.82 3.76 21.86
N GLU A 54 5.96 4.97 22.41
CA GLU A 54 5.64 6.22 21.72
C GLU A 54 6.46 6.39 20.43
N ALA A 55 7.77 6.13 20.49
CA ALA A 55 8.62 6.18 19.30
C ALA A 55 8.22 5.16 18.22
N ARG A 56 7.67 4.00 18.62
CA ARG A 56 7.08 3.03 17.68
C ARG A 56 5.75 3.52 17.12
N PHE A 57 4.93 4.14 17.95
CA PHE A 57 3.70 4.79 17.51
C PHE A 57 3.96 5.89 16.47
N ASP A 58 4.98 6.74 16.67
CA ASP A 58 5.32 7.79 15.71
C ASP A 58 5.73 7.23 14.34
N LYS A 59 6.51 6.13 14.34
CA LYS A 59 6.87 5.43 13.10
C LYS A 59 5.65 4.83 12.42
N PHE A 60 4.78 4.17 13.18
CA PHE A 60 3.51 3.66 12.67
C PHE A 60 2.66 4.79 12.08
N ALA A 61 2.49 5.91 12.78
CA ALA A 61 1.69 7.06 12.34
C ALA A 61 2.25 7.67 11.05
N ASN A 62 3.58 7.80 10.95
CA ASN A 62 4.25 8.27 9.75
C ASN A 62 4.10 7.28 8.58
N ALA A 63 4.28 5.98 8.83
CA ALA A 63 4.07 4.93 7.83
C ALA A 63 2.62 4.93 7.32
N PHE A 64 1.66 5.00 8.23
CA PHE A 64 0.24 4.89 7.91
C PHE A 64 -0.31 6.16 7.26
N LEU A 65 -0.07 7.35 7.81
CA LEU A 65 -0.72 8.58 7.34
C LEU A 65 0.10 9.41 6.36
N VAL A 66 1.42 9.47 6.55
CA VAL A 66 2.28 10.42 5.82
C VAL A 66 2.85 9.78 4.56
N THR A 67 3.60 8.68 4.73
CA THR A 67 4.20 7.95 3.61
C THR A 67 3.20 7.00 2.94
N LYS A 68 2.13 6.65 3.66
CA LYS A 68 1.10 5.66 3.25
C LYS A 68 1.71 4.32 2.86
N ASN A 69 2.83 3.97 3.49
CA ASN A 69 3.49 2.69 3.37
C ASN A 69 2.76 1.65 4.25
N ILE A 70 1.71 1.04 3.69
CA ILE A 70 0.87 0.08 4.41
C ILE A 70 1.66 -1.16 4.85
N THR A 71 2.66 -1.60 4.08
CA THR A 71 3.53 -2.71 4.45
C THR A 71 4.36 -2.38 5.69
N GLU A 72 4.88 -1.15 5.80
CA GLU A 72 5.62 -0.74 7.00
C GLU A 72 4.70 -0.54 8.20
N ALA A 73 3.52 0.05 8.01
CA ALA A 73 2.55 0.23 9.09
C ALA A 73 2.14 -1.11 9.74
N PHE A 74 1.99 -2.16 8.94
CA PHE A 74 1.60 -3.48 9.44
C PHE A 74 2.72 -4.24 10.18
N LEU A 75 3.96 -3.76 10.16
CA LEU A 75 5.04 -4.29 11.02
C LEU A 75 4.79 -4.03 12.51
N TYR A 76 3.87 -3.12 12.84
CA TYR A 76 3.56 -2.74 14.22
C TYR A 76 2.31 -3.44 14.78
N ILE A 77 1.61 -4.25 13.99
CA ILE A 77 0.34 -4.87 14.39
C ILE A 77 0.56 -6.34 14.74
N THR A 78 0.08 -6.77 15.90
CA THR A 78 0.16 -8.18 16.32
C THR A 78 -0.80 -9.07 15.52
N GLU A 79 -0.51 -10.37 15.42
CA GLU A 79 -1.35 -11.31 14.67
C GLU A 79 -2.78 -11.40 15.24
N ASP A 80 -2.89 -11.47 16.56
CA ASP A 80 -4.12 -11.57 17.37
C ASP A 80 -4.83 -10.23 17.60
N TYR A 81 -4.55 -9.23 16.76
CA TYR A 81 -5.11 -7.88 16.85
C TYR A 81 -6.65 -7.89 16.88
N ILE A 82 -7.25 -7.12 17.79
CA ILE A 82 -8.71 -6.98 17.91
C ILE A 82 -9.18 -5.75 17.12
N ASN A 83 -10.19 -5.91 16.26
CA ASN A 83 -10.75 -4.81 15.49
C ASN A 83 -12.20 -4.55 15.90
N HIS A 84 -12.50 -3.32 16.32
CA HIS A 84 -13.87 -2.90 16.64
C HIS A 84 -14.62 -2.29 15.44
N ASN A 85 -13.99 -2.19 14.26
CA ASN A 85 -14.67 -1.74 13.06
C ASN A 85 -15.67 -2.82 12.59
N PRO A 86 -16.97 -2.51 12.44
CA PRO A 86 -18.00 -3.50 12.09
C PRO A 86 -17.86 -4.11 10.70
N PHE A 87 -16.98 -3.55 9.85
CA PHE A 87 -16.70 -4.04 8.50
C PHE A 87 -15.43 -4.91 8.42
N ALA A 88 -14.76 -5.14 9.55
CA ALA A 88 -13.56 -5.96 9.62
C ALA A 88 -13.70 -7.05 10.70
N GLU A 89 -13.08 -8.19 10.45
CA GLU A 89 -12.92 -9.24 11.45
C GLU A 89 -11.71 -8.95 12.34
N ASN A 90 -11.60 -9.67 13.46
CA ASN A 90 -10.38 -9.69 14.25
C ASN A 90 -9.22 -10.30 13.44
N GLY A 91 -8.00 -9.96 13.86
CA GLY A 91 -6.74 -10.40 13.27
C GLY A 91 -6.21 -9.40 12.25
N ALA A 92 -4.89 -9.23 12.23
CA ALA A 92 -4.22 -8.30 11.31
C ALA A 92 -4.54 -8.59 9.84
N LYS A 93 -4.77 -9.87 9.49
CA LYS A 93 -5.08 -10.26 8.11
C LYS A 93 -6.35 -9.62 7.56
N SER A 94 -7.42 -9.49 8.35
CA SER A 94 -8.66 -8.88 7.85
C SER A 94 -8.44 -7.40 7.51
N ALA A 95 -7.79 -6.65 8.40
CA ALA A 95 -7.42 -5.26 8.12
C ALA A 95 -6.47 -5.14 6.92
N TRP A 96 -5.51 -6.06 6.76
CA TRP A 96 -4.59 -6.09 5.63
C TRP A 96 -5.33 -6.25 4.29
N ASP A 97 -6.23 -7.24 4.22
CA ASP A 97 -6.96 -7.55 2.99
C ASP A 97 -7.87 -6.38 2.56
N ILE A 98 -8.40 -5.62 3.53
CA ILE A 98 -9.22 -4.43 3.28
C ILE A 98 -8.35 -3.22 2.85
N LEU A 99 -7.27 -2.95 3.57
CA LEU A 99 -6.51 -1.68 3.41
C LEU A 99 -5.43 -1.76 2.34
N SER A 100 -4.69 -2.87 2.25
CA SER A 100 -3.53 -2.98 1.36
C SER A 100 -3.81 -2.67 -0.13
N PRO A 101 -5.00 -2.93 -0.70
CA PRO A 101 -5.27 -2.59 -2.10
C PRO A 101 -5.50 -1.09 -2.37
N ILE A 102 -5.85 -0.31 -1.34
CA ILE A 102 -6.38 1.06 -1.51
C ILE A 102 -5.58 2.14 -0.78
N TRP A 103 -4.77 1.76 0.22
CA TRP A 103 -4.22 2.73 1.18
C TRP A 103 -3.20 3.70 0.55
N GLY A 104 -2.28 3.21 -0.28
CA GLY A 104 -1.25 4.04 -0.90
C GLY A 104 -1.80 5.20 -1.75
N SER A 105 -2.99 5.01 -2.33
CA SER A 105 -3.68 6.01 -3.16
C SER A 105 -4.54 7.01 -2.36
N GLN A 106 -4.66 6.86 -1.05
CA GLN A 106 -5.47 7.78 -0.24
C GLN A 106 -4.90 9.20 -0.26
N SER A 107 -5.78 10.18 -0.33
CA SER A 107 -5.43 11.58 -0.06
C SER A 107 -5.71 11.88 1.41
N ILE A 108 -4.66 11.91 2.22
CA ILE A 108 -4.76 12.06 3.68
C ILE A 108 -4.26 13.46 4.08
N THR A 109 -5.03 14.13 4.93
CA THR A 109 -4.60 15.31 5.68
C THR A 109 -4.53 14.95 7.15
N VAL A 110 -3.34 14.92 7.73
CA VAL A 110 -3.15 14.69 9.16
C VAL A 110 -3.65 15.91 9.93
N LEU A 111 -4.54 15.70 10.89
CA LEU A 111 -5.07 16.77 11.75
C LEU A 111 -4.32 16.80 13.08
N ARG A 112 -4.14 15.63 13.71
CA ARG A 112 -3.38 15.47 14.95
C ARG A 112 -3.04 14.00 15.21
N THR A 113 -1.99 13.79 15.98
CA THR A 113 -1.66 12.50 16.61
C THR A 113 -1.53 12.74 18.12
N LYS A 114 -1.74 11.69 18.92
CA LYS A 114 -1.51 11.72 20.36
C LYS A 114 -1.04 10.33 20.81
N PHE A 115 -0.12 10.28 21.76
CA PHE A 115 0.21 9.07 22.49
C PHE A 115 0.11 9.35 23.99
N GLU A 116 -0.52 8.45 24.75
CA GLU A 116 -0.66 8.58 26.20
C GLU A 116 -0.83 7.20 26.84
N GLY A 117 -0.02 6.90 27.87
CA GLY A 117 -0.01 5.59 28.51
C GLY A 117 0.38 4.49 27.52
N ASN A 118 -0.56 3.61 27.19
CA ASN A 118 -0.42 2.58 26.17
C ASN A 118 -1.35 2.78 24.97
N GLN A 119 -1.84 4.01 24.75
CA GLN A 119 -2.80 4.32 23.71
C GLN A 119 -2.19 5.33 22.72
N GLY A 120 -2.39 5.07 21.43
CA GLY A 120 -2.07 6.00 20.36
C GLY A 120 -3.33 6.40 19.59
N TRP A 121 -3.43 7.66 19.19
CA TRP A 121 -4.54 8.18 18.41
C TRP A 121 -4.06 8.83 17.13
N LEU A 122 -4.74 8.49 16.05
CA LEU A 122 -4.62 9.15 14.75
C LEU A 122 -5.92 9.93 14.50
N ASN A 123 -5.80 11.17 14.06
CA ASN A 123 -6.93 11.93 13.56
C ASN A 123 -6.55 12.62 12.25
N TYR A 124 -7.29 12.30 11.21
CA TYR A 124 -6.98 12.70 9.85
C TYR A 124 -8.26 12.81 9.02
N ARG A 125 -8.14 13.50 7.89
CA ARG A 125 -9.19 13.55 6.87
C ARG A 125 -8.76 12.75 5.66
N SER A 126 -9.68 11.97 5.10
CA SER A 126 -9.50 11.23 3.85
C SER A 126 -10.76 11.32 2.98
N SER A 127 -10.79 10.57 1.88
CA SER A 127 -12.02 10.41 1.08
C SER A 127 -13.17 9.76 1.85
N PHE A 128 -12.90 9.12 2.99
CA PHE A 128 -13.91 8.53 3.86
C PHE A 128 -14.44 9.51 4.92
N GLY A 129 -13.96 10.76 4.95
CA GLY A 129 -14.37 11.77 5.93
C GLY A 129 -13.28 12.08 6.95
N THR A 130 -13.68 12.57 8.12
CA THR A 130 -12.75 12.80 9.25
C THR A 130 -12.77 11.56 10.13
N ILE A 131 -11.62 10.93 10.29
CA ILE A 131 -11.45 9.66 10.98
C ILE A 131 -10.71 9.88 12.30
N VAL A 132 -11.08 9.10 13.31
CA VAL A 132 -10.30 8.91 14.52
C VAL A 132 -10.06 7.42 14.72
N ASP A 133 -8.78 7.04 14.72
CA ASP A 133 -8.36 5.69 15.06
C ASP A 133 -7.65 5.73 16.42
N ARG A 134 -8.11 4.92 17.38
CA ARG A 134 -7.41 4.64 18.64
C ARG A 134 -6.78 3.27 18.55
N PHE A 135 -5.51 3.17 18.94
CA PHE A 135 -4.75 1.94 19.00
C PHE A 135 -4.27 1.68 20.42
N ARG A 136 -4.58 0.51 20.98
CA ARG A 136 -3.95 0.05 22.22
C ARG A 136 -2.66 -0.69 21.89
N TRP A 137 -1.61 -0.35 22.61
CA TRP A 137 -0.30 -0.96 22.54
C TRP A 137 -0.09 -1.94 23.70
N GLU A 138 0.58 -3.04 23.41
CA GLU A 138 0.91 -4.09 24.37
C GLU A 138 2.20 -4.77 23.91
N GLY A 139 3.21 -4.83 24.78
CA GLY A 139 4.50 -5.44 24.43
C GLY A 139 5.20 -4.76 23.25
N GLY A 140 4.91 -3.48 22.99
CA GLY A 140 5.45 -2.73 21.84
C GLY A 140 4.75 -2.98 20.49
N CYS A 141 3.61 -3.66 20.49
CA CYS A 141 2.78 -3.93 19.31
C CYS A 141 1.37 -3.33 19.48
N ILE A 142 0.75 -2.94 18.38
CA ILE A 142 -0.68 -2.60 18.30
C ILE A 142 -1.48 -3.88 18.46
N ALA A 143 -2.24 -3.97 19.54
CA ALA A 143 -3.04 -5.14 19.90
C ALA A 143 -4.53 -4.96 19.63
N GLU A 144 -5.00 -3.73 19.46
CA GLU A 144 -6.42 -3.45 19.31
C GLU A 144 -6.66 -2.10 18.65
N HIS A 145 -7.71 -1.97 17.83
CA HIS A 145 -8.19 -0.67 17.37
C HIS A 145 -9.70 -0.47 17.43
N GLY A 146 -10.08 0.78 17.69
CA GLY A 146 -11.46 1.27 17.61
C GLY A 146 -11.52 2.79 17.49
N GLU A 147 -12.72 3.36 17.49
CA GLU A 147 -12.96 4.75 17.07
C GLU A 147 -13.39 5.66 18.24
N VAL A 148 -12.48 6.02 19.15
CA VAL A 148 -12.77 7.02 20.22
C VAL A 148 -11.57 7.92 20.46
N PHE A 149 -11.71 9.23 20.21
CA PHE A 149 -10.73 10.25 20.64
C PHE A 149 -11.03 10.65 22.08
N PRO A 150 -10.04 10.85 22.96
CA PRO A 150 -10.29 11.41 24.29
C PRO A 150 -10.97 12.78 24.17
N GLU A 151 -12.04 12.96 24.95
CA GLU A 151 -12.54 14.29 25.26
C GLU A 151 -11.47 15.03 26.08
N ASN A 152 -11.26 16.31 25.78
CA ASN A 152 -10.19 17.11 26.38
C ASN A 152 -10.32 17.19 27.91
#